data_AF-A0A1T4W2W0-F1
#
_entry.id   AF-A0A1T4W2W0-F1
#
_cell.length_a   1.000
_cell.length_b   1.000
_cell.length_c   1.000
_cell.angle_alpha   90.00
_cell.angle_beta   90.00
_cell.angle_gamma   90.00
#
_symmetry.space_group_name_H-M   'P 1'
#
loop_
_entity.id
_entity.type
_entity.pdbx_description
1 polymer ?
#
loop_
_entity_poly.entity_id
_entity_poly.type
_entity_poly.pdbx_seq_one_letter_code
_entity_poly.pdbx_strand_id
1 'polypeptide(L)'
;MVEAKNSLSRYIPGEDRLKRNHVLNEECDCPLTSHHLISFSEFETLTSERIKQIDSMGYNWNCLDNLVILPSSDTIIARKVGCKYRLPWHSSGHTGNKTIQNVQIENEDVLYSNVTVESMQNGGDPQKRTSMLNSDKNKIKAYPTKAYHKFVRQELIETLEKLHCDMKPPAYRKELNDLSQKICDMISEFTILLHNTGDDFSPSGSGCRSAGCEGRNHNNQGWPDISNIWDRMFYKTSGVCNYLKVAGKL
;
A
#
# COMPACT_ATOMS: atom_id res chain seq x y z
N MET A 1 -2.79 -35.58 -16.66
CA MET A 1 -2.30 -34.98 -15.41
C MET A 1 -2.65 -33.51 -15.45
N VAL A 2 -3.28 -33.03 -14.38
CA VAL A 2 -3.89 -31.70 -14.27
C VAL A 2 -2.79 -30.65 -14.10
N GLU A 3 -2.63 -29.73 -15.07
CA GLU A 3 -1.90 -28.49 -14.82
C GLU A 3 -2.78 -27.58 -13.96
N ALA A 4 -2.33 -27.38 -12.73
CA ALA A 4 -2.93 -26.45 -11.80
C ALA A 4 -2.88 -25.03 -12.41
N LYS A 5 -4.02 -24.53 -12.86
CA LYS A 5 -4.21 -23.09 -13.03
C LYS A 5 -3.88 -22.43 -11.69
N ASN A 6 -2.85 -21.58 -11.69
CA ASN A 6 -2.41 -20.74 -10.58
C ASN A 6 -3.58 -20.11 -9.82
N SER A 7 -4.08 -20.79 -8.78
CA SER A 7 -4.53 -20.11 -7.59
C SER A 7 -3.28 -19.91 -6.73
N LEU A 8 -2.45 -18.93 -7.11
CA LEU A 8 -1.44 -18.42 -6.19
C LEU A 8 -2.23 -17.90 -4.99
N SER A 9 -2.20 -18.70 -3.94
CA SER A 9 -2.94 -18.45 -2.72
C SER A 9 -2.60 -17.04 -2.23
N ARG A 10 -3.61 -16.18 -2.06
CA ARG A 10 -3.49 -14.88 -1.37
C ARG A 10 -3.10 -15.04 0.10
N TYR A 11 -2.88 -16.28 0.55
CA TYR A 11 -2.49 -16.59 1.90
C TYR A 11 -1.14 -15.98 2.23
N ILE A 12 -1.15 -15.09 3.21
CA ILE A 12 0.05 -14.53 3.80
C ILE A 12 0.23 -15.18 5.18
N PRO A 13 1.32 -15.93 5.41
CA PRO A 13 1.57 -16.56 6.70
C PRO A 13 1.47 -15.54 7.84
N GLY A 14 0.67 -15.88 8.86
CA GLY A 14 0.47 -15.03 10.04
C GLY A 14 -0.62 -13.97 9.92
N GLU A 15 -1.11 -13.65 8.72
CA GLU A 15 -2.11 -12.59 8.50
C GLU A 15 -3.40 -12.82 9.30
N ASP A 16 -3.96 -14.03 9.25
CA ASP A 16 -5.21 -14.34 9.97
C ASP A 16 -5.05 -14.28 11.49
N ARG A 17 -3.90 -14.69 12.01
CA ARG A 17 -3.59 -14.56 13.44
C ARG A 17 -3.48 -13.08 13.82
N LEU A 18 -2.83 -12.28 12.98
CA LEU A 18 -2.67 -10.85 13.19
C LEU A 18 -4.01 -10.13 13.19
N LYS A 19 -4.91 -10.41 12.23
CA LYS A 19 -6.27 -9.85 12.20
C LYS A 19 -7.08 -10.23 13.43
N ARG A 20 -7.04 -11.50 13.89
CA ARG A 20 -7.75 -11.95 15.10
C ARG A 20 -7.27 -11.24 16.37
N ASN A 21 -5.96 -11.02 16.48
CA ASN A 21 -5.34 -10.41 17.66
C ASN A 21 -5.14 -8.88 17.50
N HIS A 22 -5.73 -8.29 16.46
CA HIS A 22 -5.60 -6.86 16.20
C HIS A 22 -6.43 -6.09 17.22
N VAL A 23 -5.90 -4.98 17.73
CA VAL A 23 -6.57 -4.18 18.79
C VAL A 23 -8.00 -3.77 18.40
N LEU A 24 -8.23 -3.41 17.14
CA LEU A 24 -9.58 -3.07 16.66
C LEU A 24 -10.54 -4.27 16.63
N ASN A 25 -10.03 -5.49 16.44
CA ASN A 25 -10.86 -6.69 16.52
C ASN A 25 -11.16 -7.02 17.98
N GLU A 26 -10.12 -7.07 18.83
CA GLU A 26 -10.24 -7.44 20.26
C GLU A 26 -11.10 -6.46 21.07
N GLU A 27 -10.95 -5.15 20.83
CA GLU A 27 -11.55 -4.10 21.67
C GLU A 27 -12.82 -3.50 21.07
N CYS A 28 -13.07 -3.72 19.77
CA CYS A 28 -14.17 -3.04 19.07
C CYS A 28 -15.01 -3.97 18.19
N ASP A 29 -14.72 -5.27 18.16
CA ASP A 29 -15.34 -6.25 17.25
C ASP A 29 -15.31 -5.79 15.78
N CYS A 30 -14.26 -5.04 15.41
CA CYS A 30 -14.15 -4.48 14.07
C CYS A 30 -13.80 -5.59 13.07
N PRO A 31 -14.58 -5.77 11.99
CA PRO A 31 -14.15 -6.63 10.90
C PRO A 31 -13.01 -5.97 10.15
N LEU A 32 -11.93 -6.72 9.96
CA LEU A 32 -10.68 -6.24 9.37
C LEU A 32 -10.38 -6.94 8.05
N THR A 33 -9.80 -6.17 7.15
CA THR A 33 -9.27 -6.66 5.87
C THR A 33 -7.83 -6.18 5.71
N SER A 34 -7.01 -7.04 5.11
CA SER A 34 -5.67 -6.67 4.69
C SER A 34 -5.71 -6.04 3.30
N HIS A 35 -4.99 -4.94 3.16
CA HIS A 35 -4.75 -4.28 1.88
C HIS A 35 -3.28 -4.45 1.48
N HIS A 36 -3.04 -4.88 0.24
CA HIS A 36 -1.68 -4.92 -0.32
C HIS A 36 -1.27 -3.51 -0.76
N LEU A 37 -0.19 -2.99 -0.19
CA LEU A 37 0.31 -1.65 -0.48
C LEU A 37 0.84 -1.59 -1.91
N ILE A 38 1.77 -2.48 -2.25
CA ILE A 38 2.14 -2.77 -3.64
C ILE A 38 1.27 -3.94 -4.11
N SER A 39 0.40 -3.69 -5.08
CA SER A 39 -0.56 -4.70 -5.54
C SER A 39 0.14 -5.88 -6.22
N PHE A 40 -0.33 -7.09 -5.96
CA PHE A 40 0.19 -8.32 -6.56
C PHE A 40 0.23 -8.28 -8.10
N SER A 41 -0.79 -7.68 -8.72
CA SER A 41 -0.85 -7.48 -10.17
C SER A 41 0.33 -6.68 -10.71
N GLU A 42 0.89 -5.74 -9.95
CA GLU A 42 2.03 -4.96 -10.41
C GLU A 42 3.27 -5.84 -10.52
N PHE A 43 3.50 -6.75 -9.57
CA PHE A 43 4.62 -7.70 -9.63
C PHE A 43 4.46 -8.72 -10.77
N GLU A 44 3.25 -9.21 -11.05
CA GLU A 44 3.01 -10.14 -12.17
C GLU A 44 3.29 -9.51 -13.55
N THR A 45 3.13 -8.19 -13.66
CA THR A 45 3.42 -7.46 -14.90
C THR A 45 4.90 -7.20 -15.14
N LEU A 46 5.78 -7.48 -14.17
CA LEU A 46 7.24 -7.33 -14.34
C LEU A 46 7.83 -8.42 -15.25
N THR A 47 9.00 -8.18 -15.83
CA THR A 47 9.68 -9.20 -16.64
C THR A 47 10.09 -10.41 -15.79
N SER A 48 10.19 -11.59 -16.42
CA SER A 48 10.63 -12.81 -15.72
C SER A 48 12.05 -12.66 -15.14
N GLU A 49 12.91 -11.87 -15.78
CA GLU A 49 14.24 -11.55 -15.25
C GLU A 49 14.14 -10.73 -13.96
N ARG A 50 13.29 -9.69 -13.94
CA ARG A 50 13.06 -8.89 -12.73
C ARG A 50 12.49 -9.72 -11.59
N ILE A 51 11.49 -10.56 -11.87
CA ILE A 51 10.88 -11.44 -10.87
C ILE A 51 11.94 -12.39 -10.26
N LYS A 52 12.79 -13.00 -11.10
CA LYS A 52 13.90 -13.84 -10.61
C LYS A 52 14.90 -13.06 -9.76
N GLN A 53 15.20 -11.80 -10.12
CA GLN A 53 16.08 -10.96 -9.31
C GLN A 53 15.48 -10.70 -7.93
N ILE A 54 14.20 -10.30 -7.87
CA ILE A 54 13.46 -10.06 -6.62
C ILE A 54 13.46 -11.31 -5.72
N ASP A 55 13.16 -12.47 -6.31
CA ASP A 55 13.17 -13.77 -5.62
C ASP A 55 14.57 -14.13 -5.10
N SER A 56 15.62 -13.95 -5.91
CA SER A 56 17.01 -14.22 -5.49
C SER A 56 17.49 -13.32 -4.35
N MET A 57 16.90 -12.12 -4.22
CA MET A 57 17.15 -11.18 -3.13
C MET A 57 16.30 -11.49 -1.88
N GLY A 58 15.48 -12.53 -1.94
CA GLY A 58 14.64 -13.01 -0.86
C GLY A 58 13.48 -12.08 -0.53
N TYR A 59 13.07 -11.21 -1.45
CA TYR A 59 11.89 -10.38 -1.25
C TYR A 59 10.63 -11.19 -1.58
N ASN A 60 9.66 -11.19 -0.67
CA ASN A 60 8.35 -11.80 -0.88
C ASN A 60 7.29 -10.70 -0.86
N TRP A 61 6.63 -10.44 -1.99
CA TRP A 61 5.56 -9.44 -2.07
C TRP A 61 4.30 -9.85 -1.28
N ASN A 62 4.12 -11.14 -1.00
CA ASN A 62 3.09 -11.71 -0.12
C ASN A 62 3.64 -11.80 1.31
N CYS A 63 4.08 -10.68 1.88
CA CYS A 63 4.57 -10.59 3.25
C CYS A 63 3.83 -9.52 4.04
N LEU A 64 3.90 -9.62 5.38
CA LEU A 64 3.24 -8.68 6.28
C LEU A 64 3.79 -7.24 6.15
N ASP A 65 5.03 -7.04 5.67
CA ASP A 65 5.59 -5.69 5.46
C ASP A 65 4.98 -4.97 4.25
N ASN A 66 4.34 -5.68 3.32
CA ASN A 66 3.62 -5.13 2.17
C ASN A 66 2.09 -5.08 2.41
N LEU A 67 1.66 -5.23 3.67
CA LEU A 67 0.25 -5.17 4.05
C LEU A 67 -0.03 -4.03 5.03
N VAL A 68 -1.24 -3.52 4.98
CA VAL A 68 -1.85 -2.76 6.08
C VAL A 68 -3.20 -3.38 6.43
N ILE A 69 -3.48 -3.51 7.74
CA ILE A 69 -4.75 -4.04 8.24
C ILE A 69 -5.68 -2.86 8.52
N LEU A 70 -6.84 -2.86 7.87
CA LEU A 70 -7.79 -1.75 7.90
C LEU A 70 -9.22 -2.23 8.21
N PRO A 71 -10.08 -1.34 8.77
CA PRO A 71 -11.50 -1.59 8.85
C PRO A 71 -12.09 -1.93 7.48
N SER A 72 -12.85 -3.03 7.40
CA SER A 72 -13.41 -3.55 6.15
C SER A 72 -14.59 -2.72 5.63
N SER A 73 -14.83 -2.73 4.31
CA SER A 73 -15.90 -1.93 3.68
C SER A 73 -17.31 -2.30 4.09
N ASP A 74 -17.51 -3.52 4.56
CA ASP A 74 -18.82 -4.15 4.39
C ASP A 74 -19.70 -4.05 5.64
N THR A 75 -19.29 -3.27 6.66
CA THR A 75 -20.10 -3.12 7.88
C THR A 75 -20.17 -1.69 8.42
N ILE A 76 -21.30 -1.39 9.05
CA ILE A 76 -21.52 -0.14 9.80
C ILE A 76 -20.49 0.00 10.92
N ILE A 77 -20.14 -1.10 11.59
CA ILE A 77 -19.16 -1.11 12.69
C ILE A 77 -17.80 -0.63 12.19
N ALA A 78 -17.28 -1.19 11.09
CA ALA A 78 -15.99 -0.79 10.54
C ALA A 78 -15.94 0.70 10.14
N ARG A 79 -17.03 1.24 9.58
CA ARG A 79 -17.10 2.68 9.28
C ARG A 79 -17.08 3.52 10.55
N LYS A 80 -17.82 3.13 11.61
CA LYS A 80 -17.79 3.81 12.91
C LYS A 80 -16.39 3.75 13.56
N VAL A 81 -15.72 2.60 13.50
CA VAL A 81 -14.34 2.42 13.99
C VAL A 81 -13.38 3.30 13.21
N GLY A 82 -13.45 3.29 11.88
CA GLY A 82 -12.65 4.16 11.02
C GLY A 82 -12.90 5.65 11.30
N CYS A 83 -14.15 6.02 11.59
CA CYS A 83 -14.52 7.38 11.98
C CYS A 83 -13.91 7.76 13.35
N LYS A 84 -14.16 6.95 14.40
CA LYS A 84 -13.71 7.20 15.78
C LYS A 84 -12.18 7.30 15.87
N TYR A 85 -11.49 6.32 15.32
CA TYR A 85 -10.03 6.24 15.38
C TYR A 85 -9.33 6.86 14.19
N ARG A 86 -10.11 7.48 13.30
CA ARG A 86 -9.63 8.32 12.22
C ARG A 86 -8.72 7.55 11.27
N LEU A 87 -9.18 6.39 10.87
CA LEU A 87 -8.46 5.44 10.04
C LEU A 87 -8.97 5.52 8.60
N PRO A 88 -8.07 5.29 7.63
CA PRO A 88 -8.49 5.03 6.27
C PRO A 88 -9.35 3.77 6.22
N TRP A 89 -10.27 3.76 5.27
CA TRP A 89 -11.27 2.72 5.13
C TRP A 89 -11.02 1.95 3.84
N HIS A 90 -10.97 0.62 3.94
CA HIS A 90 -10.63 -0.23 2.80
C HIS A 90 -11.89 -0.69 2.06
N SER A 91 -11.88 -0.59 0.74
CA SER A 91 -12.89 -1.18 -0.16
C SER A 91 -12.21 -1.86 -1.34
N SER A 92 -12.77 -2.95 -1.86
CA SER A 92 -12.16 -3.66 -3.00
C SER A 92 -12.13 -2.85 -4.31
N GLY A 93 -11.17 -3.15 -5.18
CA GLY A 93 -11.12 -2.71 -6.58
C GLY A 93 -10.41 -1.39 -6.84
N HIS A 94 -10.49 -0.42 -5.92
CA HIS A 94 -9.75 0.86 -5.96
C HIS A 94 -9.77 1.61 -7.31
N THR A 95 -10.85 1.47 -8.09
CA THR A 95 -10.97 2.01 -9.46
C THR A 95 -11.45 3.47 -9.52
N GLY A 96 -11.75 4.06 -8.36
CA GLY A 96 -12.34 5.38 -8.27
C GLY A 96 -11.35 6.50 -8.58
N ASN A 97 -11.69 7.42 -9.48
CA ASN A 97 -10.78 8.49 -9.89
C ASN A 97 -10.37 9.44 -8.74
N LYS A 98 -11.21 9.59 -7.70
CA LYS A 98 -10.88 10.43 -6.54
C LYS A 98 -9.74 9.87 -5.69
N THR A 99 -9.37 8.60 -5.88
CA THR A 99 -8.34 7.93 -5.08
C THR A 99 -6.94 8.52 -5.22
N ILE A 100 -6.68 9.23 -6.31
CA ILE A 100 -5.38 9.85 -6.62
C ILE A 100 -5.52 11.34 -6.97
N GLN A 101 -6.66 11.96 -6.66
CA GLN A 101 -6.94 13.35 -7.06
C GLN A 101 -5.97 14.36 -6.42
N ASN A 102 -5.36 14.00 -5.29
CA ASN A 102 -4.47 14.85 -4.51
C ASN A 102 -2.98 14.55 -4.75
N VAL A 103 -2.65 13.65 -5.69
CA VAL A 103 -1.26 13.36 -6.06
C VAL A 103 -0.96 13.83 -7.47
N GLN A 104 0.28 14.27 -7.68
CA GLN A 104 0.79 14.54 -9.01
C GLN A 104 1.21 13.21 -9.63
N ILE A 105 0.65 12.89 -10.79
CA ILE A 105 0.99 11.70 -11.57
C ILE A 105 1.72 12.17 -12.81
N GLU A 106 2.87 11.57 -13.07
CA GLU A 106 3.65 11.87 -14.26
C GLU A 106 2.87 11.53 -15.53
N ASN A 107 3.19 12.25 -16.59
CA ASN A 107 2.68 11.91 -17.91
C ASN A 107 3.18 10.52 -18.31
N GLU A 108 2.32 9.68 -18.87
CA GLU A 108 2.67 8.31 -19.24
C GLU A 108 3.79 8.23 -20.28
N ASP A 109 3.89 9.20 -21.20
CA ASP A 109 4.97 9.25 -22.18
C ASP A 109 6.32 9.53 -21.51
N VAL A 110 6.32 10.31 -20.43
CA VAL A 110 7.51 10.58 -19.61
C VAL A 110 7.86 9.35 -18.77
N LEU A 111 6.89 8.82 -18.02
CA LEU A 111 7.09 7.67 -17.12
C LEU A 111 7.64 6.44 -17.85
N TYR A 112 7.07 6.13 -19.02
CA TYR A 112 7.47 4.98 -19.84
C TYR A 112 8.51 5.32 -20.90
N SER A 113 9.11 6.51 -20.86
CA SER A 113 10.26 6.81 -21.71
C SER A 113 11.43 5.88 -21.36
N ASN A 114 12.18 5.50 -22.39
CA ASN A 114 13.36 4.68 -22.19
C ASN A 114 14.42 5.48 -21.43
N VAL A 115 14.98 4.88 -20.39
CA VAL A 115 16.17 5.40 -19.70
C VAL A 115 17.41 5.07 -20.53
N THR A 116 18.45 5.90 -20.39
CA THR A 116 19.76 5.67 -21.00
C THR A 116 20.77 5.21 -19.95
N VAL A 117 21.92 4.72 -20.40
CA VAL A 117 22.95 4.22 -19.49
C VAL A 117 23.50 5.35 -18.62
N GLU A 118 23.62 6.56 -19.18
CA GLU A 118 24.16 7.75 -18.52
C GLU A 118 23.27 8.26 -17.38
N SER A 119 21.96 7.95 -17.41
CA SER A 119 21.03 8.32 -16.34
C SER A 119 21.08 7.36 -15.14
N MET A 120 21.68 6.18 -15.28
CA MET A 120 21.73 5.17 -14.22
C MET A 120 22.91 5.43 -13.28
N GLN A 121 22.62 5.93 -12.08
CA GLN A 121 23.63 6.05 -11.02
C GLN A 121 23.72 4.74 -10.18
N ASN A 122 24.93 4.51 -9.64
CA ASN A 122 25.30 3.54 -8.59
C ASN A 122 25.06 2.03 -8.83
N GLY A 123 26.15 1.25 -8.84
CA GLY A 123 26.15 -0.21 -8.64
C GLY A 123 25.58 -1.07 -9.78
N GLY A 124 26.05 -2.32 -9.88
CA GLY A 124 25.65 -3.26 -10.94
C GLY A 124 26.20 -2.88 -12.32
N ASP A 125 25.86 -3.71 -13.31
CA ASP A 125 26.07 -3.43 -14.73
C ASP A 125 25.01 -2.41 -15.23
N PRO A 126 25.41 -1.18 -15.61
CA PRO A 126 24.49 -0.14 -16.05
C PRO A 126 23.73 -0.49 -17.34
N GLN A 127 24.36 -1.16 -18.30
CA GLN A 127 23.72 -1.59 -19.55
C GLN A 127 22.61 -2.60 -19.25
N LYS A 128 22.94 -3.60 -18.42
CA LYS A 128 21.96 -4.62 -18.02
C LYS A 128 20.78 -4.00 -17.27
N ARG A 129 21.04 -3.10 -16.32
CA ARG A 129 19.99 -2.41 -15.55
C ARG A 129 19.07 -1.59 -16.44
N THR A 130 19.64 -0.80 -17.35
CA THR A 130 18.91 0.01 -18.33
C THR A 130 18.01 -0.88 -19.20
N SER A 131 18.57 -1.98 -19.72
CA SER A 131 17.83 -2.93 -20.55
C SER A 131 16.68 -3.60 -19.79
N MET A 132 16.92 -4.03 -18.54
CA MET A 132 15.90 -4.63 -17.69
C MET A 132 14.77 -3.64 -17.39
N LEU A 133 15.11 -2.42 -16.95
CA LEU A 133 14.12 -1.39 -16.62
C LEU A 133 13.29 -0.99 -17.84
N ASN A 134 13.91 -0.78 -19.00
CA ASN A 134 13.17 -0.46 -20.23
C ASN A 134 12.23 -1.61 -20.64
N SER A 135 12.66 -2.86 -20.42
CA SER A 135 11.83 -4.04 -20.67
C SER A 135 10.66 -4.15 -19.67
N ASP A 136 10.90 -3.82 -18.39
CA ASP A 136 9.84 -3.71 -17.37
C ASP A 136 8.84 -2.60 -17.75
N LYS A 137 9.31 -1.38 -18.09
CA LYS A 137 8.46 -0.25 -18.54
C LYS A 137 7.60 -0.63 -19.74
N ASN A 138 8.17 -1.28 -20.76
CA ASN A 138 7.44 -1.73 -21.95
C ASN A 138 6.38 -2.78 -21.61
N LYS A 139 6.71 -3.75 -20.77
CA LYS A 139 5.75 -4.78 -20.35
C LYS A 139 4.62 -4.18 -19.53
N ILE A 140 4.93 -3.32 -18.56
CA ILE A 140 3.95 -2.62 -17.72
C ILE A 140 3.02 -1.74 -18.56
N LYS A 141 3.56 -1.00 -19.53
CA LYS A 141 2.79 -0.13 -20.44
C LYS A 141 1.69 -0.90 -21.21
N ALA A 142 1.90 -2.20 -21.47
CA ALA A 142 0.92 -3.05 -22.13
C ALA A 142 -0.30 -3.40 -21.25
N TYR A 143 -0.26 -3.15 -19.94
CA TYR A 143 -1.32 -3.48 -18.98
C TYR A 143 -1.83 -2.24 -18.25
N PRO A 144 -2.49 -1.28 -18.91
CA PRO A 144 -2.85 0.01 -18.32
C PRO A 144 -3.69 -0.13 -17.04
N THR A 145 -3.36 0.66 -16.02
CA THR A 145 -4.10 0.75 -14.75
C THR A 145 -4.69 2.14 -14.57
N LYS A 146 -5.62 2.26 -13.63
CA LYS A 146 -6.30 3.51 -13.28
C LYS A 146 -6.21 3.74 -11.78
N ALA A 147 -6.51 4.98 -11.37
CA ALA A 147 -6.76 5.31 -9.98
C ALA A 147 -5.58 4.91 -9.07
N TYR A 148 -5.82 4.33 -7.89
CA TYR A 148 -4.80 3.89 -6.95
C TYR A 148 -3.67 3.07 -7.60
N HIS A 149 -4.03 2.08 -8.43
CA HIS A 149 -3.05 1.20 -9.08
C HIS A 149 -2.15 1.94 -10.08
N LYS A 150 -2.63 3.05 -10.67
CA LYS A 150 -1.79 3.91 -11.52
C LYS A 150 -0.68 4.59 -10.71
N PHE A 151 -1.02 5.08 -9.51
CA PHE A 151 -0.05 5.69 -8.61
C PHE A 151 1.00 4.68 -8.12
N VAL A 152 0.54 3.54 -7.56
CA VAL A 152 1.44 2.48 -7.05
C VAL A 152 2.44 2.03 -8.11
N ARG A 153 1.99 1.97 -9.37
CA ARG A 153 2.85 1.61 -10.50
C ARG A 153 3.94 2.62 -10.78
N GLN A 154 3.61 3.91 -10.79
CA GLN A 154 4.62 4.96 -11.01
C GLN A 154 5.71 4.84 -9.95
N GLU A 155 5.30 4.73 -8.69
CA GLU A 155 6.20 4.57 -7.54
C GLU A 155 7.02 3.27 -7.59
N LEU A 156 6.43 2.19 -8.08
CA LEU A 156 7.14 0.93 -8.32
C LEU A 156 8.22 1.12 -9.40
N ILE A 157 7.90 1.76 -10.53
CA ILE A 157 8.87 2.02 -11.60
C ILE A 157 10.05 2.84 -11.07
N GLU A 158 9.79 3.94 -10.37
CA GLU A 158 10.84 4.76 -9.72
C GLU A 158 11.69 3.94 -8.74
N THR A 159 11.08 2.99 -8.03
CA THR A 159 11.79 2.09 -7.12
C THR A 159 12.64 1.08 -7.89
N LEU A 160 12.16 0.52 -9.00
CA LEU A 160 12.91 -0.43 -9.84
C LEU A 160 14.19 0.18 -10.40
N GLU A 161 14.23 1.50 -10.63
CA GLU A 161 15.44 2.20 -11.13
C GLU A 161 16.62 2.09 -10.12
N LYS A 162 16.29 2.04 -8.82
CA LYS A 162 17.25 1.92 -7.72
C LYS A 162 17.80 0.51 -7.54
N LEU A 163 17.09 -0.50 -8.04
CA LEU A 163 17.41 -1.91 -7.80
C LEU A 163 18.48 -2.44 -8.76
N HIS A 164 19.54 -3.06 -8.20
CA HIS A 164 20.60 -3.69 -8.98
C HIS A 164 21.12 -4.99 -8.37
N CYS A 165 21.77 -5.83 -9.19
CA CYS A 165 22.22 -7.17 -8.79
C CYS A 165 23.32 -7.17 -7.71
N ASP A 166 24.11 -6.11 -7.62
CA ASP A 166 25.19 -6.01 -6.63
C ASP A 166 24.71 -5.54 -5.25
N MET A 167 23.42 -5.19 -5.12
CA MET A 167 22.85 -4.84 -3.81
C MET A 167 22.91 -6.04 -2.89
N LYS A 168 23.27 -5.81 -1.63
CA LYS A 168 23.09 -6.84 -0.60
C LYS A 168 21.60 -7.11 -0.41
N PRO A 169 21.17 -8.36 -0.20
CA PRO A 169 19.75 -8.69 -0.05
C PRO A 169 18.98 -7.82 0.96
N PRO A 170 19.52 -7.47 2.15
CA PRO A 170 18.83 -6.57 3.07
C PRO A 170 18.57 -5.17 2.50
N ALA A 171 19.52 -4.60 1.75
CA ALA A 171 19.37 -3.28 1.13
C ALA A 171 18.35 -3.32 -0.02
N TYR A 172 18.38 -4.38 -0.83
CA TYR A 172 17.41 -4.58 -1.90
C TYR A 172 15.97 -4.68 -1.36
N ARG A 173 15.76 -5.52 -0.33
CA ARG A 173 14.45 -5.65 0.33
C ARG A 173 14.01 -4.35 0.98
N LYS A 174 14.95 -3.58 1.53
CA LYS A 174 14.66 -2.29 2.15
C LYS A 174 14.03 -1.31 1.17
N GLU A 175 14.51 -1.19 -0.07
CA GLU A 175 13.90 -0.28 -1.06
C GLU A 175 12.43 -0.61 -1.35
N LEU A 176 12.09 -1.90 -1.47
CA LEU A 176 10.71 -2.34 -1.70
C LEU A 176 9.82 -2.19 -0.45
N ASN A 177 10.38 -2.44 0.73
CA ASN A 177 9.68 -2.21 2.00
C ASN A 177 9.48 -0.71 2.28
N ASP A 178 10.44 0.13 1.90
CA ASP A 178 10.34 1.59 2.01
C ASP A 178 9.26 2.12 1.07
N LEU A 179 9.15 1.58 -0.15
CA LEU A 179 8.02 1.86 -1.04
C LEU A 179 6.68 1.49 -0.38
N SER A 180 6.59 0.29 0.20
CA SER A 180 5.37 -0.14 0.91
C SER A 180 5.03 0.83 2.05
N GLN A 181 6.03 1.22 2.86
CA GLN A 181 5.84 2.20 3.93
C GLN A 181 5.45 3.58 3.41
N LYS A 182 6.04 4.06 2.30
CA LYS A 182 5.67 5.33 1.65
C LYS A 182 4.19 5.32 1.25
N ILE A 183 3.73 4.25 0.60
CA ILE A 183 2.32 4.09 0.23
C ILE A 183 1.43 4.07 1.48
N CYS A 184 1.83 3.35 2.54
CA CYS A 184 1.10 3.30 3.80
C CYS A 184 0.99 4.68 4.47
N ASP A 185 2.06 5.46 4.44
CA ASP A 185 2.10 6.83 4.94
C ASP A 185 1.14 7.71 4.14
N MET A 186 1.14 7.64 2.81
CA MET A 186 0.25 8.43 1.95
C MET A 186 -1.23 8.04 2.11
N ILE A 187 -1.53 6.77 2.40
CA ILE A 187 -2.88 6.31 2.79
C ILE A 187 -3.26 6.89 4.15
N SER A 188 -2.33 6.90 5.12
CA SER A 188 -2.54 7.45 6.47
C SER A 188 -2.77 8.96 6.45
N GLU A 189 -2.15 9.66 5.50
CA GLU A 189 -2.30 11.10 5.24
C GLU A 189 -3.55 11.43 4.41
N PHE A 190 -4.25 10.42 3.88
CA PHE A 190 -5.36 10.59 2.94
C PHE A 190 -4.97 11.34 1.65
N THR A 191 -3.69 11.38 1.31
CA THR A 191 -3.20 11.92 0.03
C THR A 191 -3.56 10.98 -1.11
N ILE A 192 -3.49 9.66 -0.85
CA ILE A 192 -4.13 8.64 -1.68
C ILE A 192 -5.24 7.97 -0.89
N LEU A 193 -6.32 7.62 -1.56
CA LEU A 193 -7.50 7.01 -0.94
C LEU A 193 -7.70 5.61 -1.47
N LEU A 194 -8.25 4.74 -0.63
CA LEU A 194 -8.64 3.38 -1.04
C LEU A 194 -10.10 3.32 -1.54
N HIS A 195 -10.84 4.42 -1.42
CA HIS A 195 -12.21 4.59 -1.91
C HIS A 195 -12.51 6.05 -2.27
N ASN A 196 -13.50 6.28 -3.15
CA ASN A 196 -13.92 7.63 -3.57
C ASN A 196 -14.41 8.53 -2.43
N THR A 197 -14.92 7.94 -1.35
CA THR A 197 -15.39 8.64 -0.14
C THR A 197 -14.37 8.56 0.98
N GLY A 198 -13.13 8.15 0.70
CA GLY A 198 -12.07 8.07 1.71
C GLY A 198 -11.78 9.44 2.33
N ASP A 199 -11.98 10.52 1.57
CA ASP A 199 -11.79 11.88 2.06
C ASP A 199 -12.76 12.25 3.19
N ASP A 200 -13.93 11.61 3.30
CA ASP A 200 -14.83 11.81 4.43
C ASP A 200 -14.19 11.42 5.78
N PHE A 201 -13.12 10.63 5.75
CA PHE A 201 -12.37 10.19 6.95
C PHE A 201 -11.09 11.02 7.17
N SER A 202 -10.73 11.90 6.22
CA SER A 202 -9.54 12.73 6.27
C SER A 202 -9.69 13.88 7.28
N PRO A 203 -8.57 14.41 7.83
CA PRO A 203 -8.61 15.60 8.70
C PRO A 203 -9.27 16.84 8.09
N SER A 204 -9.10 17.04 6.79
CA SER A 204 -9.63 18.20 6.05
C SER A 204 -11.00 17.95 5.43
N GLY A 205 -11.48 16.70 5.44
CA GLY A 205 -12.73 16.31 4.80
C GLY A 205 -13.97 16.79 5.54
N SER A 206 -15.09 16.78 4.81
CA SER A 206 -16.41 17.19 5.32
C SER A 206 -17.13 16.13 6.17
N GLY A 207 -16.53 14.95 6.35
CA GLY A 207 -17.15 13.81 7.03
C GLY A 207 -16.76 13.70 8.51
N CYS A 208 -16.27 12.52 8.88
CA CYS A 208 -15.94 12.03 10.22
C CYS A 208 -15.08 12.94 11.10
N ARG A 209 -14.32 13.86 10.51
CA ARG A 209 -13.48 14.82 11.22
C ARG A 209 -13.88 16.29 11.03
N SER A 210 -14.96 16.56 10.29
CA SER A 210 -15.41 17.94 10.06
C SER A 210 -16.09 18.55 11.28
N ALA A 211 -16.04 19.88 11.38
CA ALA A 211 -16.79 20.62 12.41
C ALA A 211 -18.30 20.32 12.34
N GLY A 212 -18.88 20.17 11.14
CA GLY A 212 -20.29 19.82 10.94
C GLY A 212 -20.67 18.37 11.23
N CYS A 213 -19.69 17.51 11.50
CA CYS A 213 -19.94 16.20 12.10
C CYS A 213 -20.17 16.32 13.60
N GLU A 214 -19.72 17.39 14.28
CA GLU A 214 -19.86 17.68 15.72
C GLU A 214 -19.69 16.46 16.64
N GLY A 215 -18.87 15.50 16.24
CA GLY A 215 -18.83 14.21 16.91
C GLY A 215 -20.21 13.59 17.06
N ARG A 216 -20.99 13.45 15.95
CA ARG A 216 -22.23 12.65 15.90
C ARG A 216 -21.94 11.41 16.68
N ASN A 217 -22.43 11.42 17.90
CA ASN A 217 -21.81 10.69 18.97
C ASN A 217 -21.90 9.23 18.55
N HIS A 218 -20.79 8.66 18.08
CA HIS A 218 -20.68 7.25 17.87
C HIS A 218 -20.57 6.70 19.29
N ASN A 219 -21.71 6.72 19.99
CA ASN A 219 -21.95 6.42 21.40
C ASN A 219 -21.70 4.93 21.67
N ASN A 220 -20.53 4.45 21.26
CA ASN A 220 -19.98 3.20 21.71
C ASN A 220 -19.13 3.56 22.93
N GLN A 221 -19.83 3.80 24.04
CA GLN A 221 -19.23 4.13 25.35
C GLN A 221 -18.30 3.01 25.87
N GLY A 222 -18.31 1.82 25.24
CA GLY A 222 -17.43 0.70 25.58
C GLY A 222 -16.12 0.62 24.78
N TRP A 223 -15.91 1.46 23.76
CA TRP A 223 -14.68 1.40 22.95
C TRP A 223 -13.56 2.25 23.57
N PRO A 224 -12.30 1.79 23.55
CA PRO A 224 -11.17 2.53 24.13
C PRO A 224 -10.99 3.95 23.59
N ASP A 225 -10.28 4.77 24.35
CA ASP A 225 -9.76 6.05 23.87
C ASP A 225 -8.66 5.84 22.83
N ILE A 226 -8.52 6.80 21.91
CA ILE A 226 -7.55 6.72 20.83
C ILE A 226 -6.09 6.60 21.34
N SER A 227 -5.80 7.21 22.50
CA SER A 227 -4.49 7.09 23.16
C SER A 227 -4.19 5.65 23.57
N ASN A 228 -5.20 4.85 23.89
CA ASN A 228 -5.04 3.47 24.39
C ASN A 228 -4.78 2.46 23.26
N ILE A 229 -5.07 2.82 22.01
CA ILE A 229 -4.82 1.95 20.85
C ILE A 229 -3.55 2.34 20.08
N TRP A 230 -2.95 3.47 20.43
CA TRP A 230 -1.96 4.15 19.60
C TRP A 230 -0.72 3.30 19.33
N ASP A 231 -0.06 2.82 20.38
CA ASP A 231 1.18 2.04 20.25
C ASP A 231 0.98 0.72 19.50
N ARG A 232 -0.26 0.23 19.44
CA ARG A 232 -0.63 -1.00 18.71
C ARG A 232 -0.93 -0.74 17.24
N MET A 233 -1.24 0.49 16.83
CA MET A 233 -1.67 0.81 15.47
C MET A 233 -0.74 1.74 14.70
N PHE A 234 -0.15 2.69 15.41
CA PHE A 234 0.60 3.78 14.80
C PHE A 234 2.05 3.73 15.26
N TYR A 235 2.95 4.18 14.40
CA TYR A 235 4.37 4.28 14.74
C TYR A 235 4.85 5.72 14.92
N LYS A 236 4.07 6.71 14.45
CA LYS A 236 4.31 8.14 14.67
C LYS A 236 3.02 8.94 14.53
N THR A 237 3.04 10.16 15.06
CA THR A 237 2.16 11.25 14.64
C THR A 237 2.91 12.46 14.18
N SER A 238 2.30 13.16 13.22
CA SER A 238 2.75 14.45 12.75
C SER A 238 1.53 15.31 12.44
N GLY A 239 1.40 16.45 13.12
CA GLY A 239 0.23 17.33 13.00
C GLY A 239 -1.08 16.60 13.32
N VAL A 240 -1.97 16.51 12.32
CA VAL A 240 -3.30 15.90 12.44
C VAL A 240 -3.35 14.44 11.94
N CYS A 241 -2.23 13.91 11.44
CA CYS A 241 -2.13 12.59 10.82
C CYS A 241 -1.53 11.56 11.78
N ASN A 242 -2.13 10.36 11.80
CA ASN A 242 -1.66 9.19 12.54
C ASN A 242 -1.15 8.14 11.56
N TYR A 243 0.12 7.77 11.66
CA TYR A 243 0.77 6.94 10.64
C TYR A 243 0.72 5.47 11.01
N LEU A 244 0.04 4.70 10.16
CA LEU A 244 -0.20 3.28 10.36
C LEU A 244 1.09 2.47 10.31
N LYS A 245 1.17 1.48 11.19
CA LYS A 245 2.11 0.38 11.05
C LYS A 245 1.68 -0.50 9.87
N VAL A 246 2.64 -0.88 9.05
CA VAL A 246 2.46 -2.06 8.18
C VAL A 246 2.28 -3.30 9.06
N ALA A 247 1.67 -4.35 8.53
CA ALA A 247 1.26 -5.51 9.30
C ALA A 247 2.45 -6.23 9.97
N GLY A 248 3.65 -6.19 9.36
CA GLY A 248 4.86 -6.77 9.93
C GLY A 248 5.39 -6.07 11.20
N LYS A 249 4.84 -4.90 11.54
CA LYS A 249 5.23 -4.09 12.71
C LYS A 249 4.15 -4.04 13.81
N LEU A 250 3.04 -4.77 13.61
CA LEU A 250 1.92 -4.88 14.57
C LEU A 250 2.22 -5.92 15.66
#